data_AF-A0A2Z5Y412-F1
#
_entry.id   AF-A0A2Z5Y412-F1
#
_cell.length_a   1.000
_cell.length_b   1.000
_cell.length_c   1.000
_cell.angle_alpha   90.00
_cell.angle_beta   90.00
_cell.angle_gamma   90.00
#
_symmetry.space_group_name_H-M   'P 1'
#
loop_
_entity.id
_entity.type
_entity.pdbx_description
1 polymer ?
#
loop_
_entity_poly.entity_id
_entity_poly.type
_entity_poly.pdbx_seq_one_letter_code
_entity_poly.pdbx_strand_id
1 'polypeptide(L)'
;MKNWLFNVWNVAKIELLQKIRQKNTLAILVFLMLFTFFCFPDRNSTLNFSISLRREDILSARGFYNSDWIGMLIIIYFSTVLLFIGIFLIRKTMRREQLDGYGMLMASSNVNKSAFFEGKRLGNFLYLAGLMLIIEFFGMIIQLLRNESSMITISSYLIPYLIIILPLVYLLSTLAIIFEVMPLLKGTLGNFFIFMVAMILVSSSLINLEYSKNSNILVEIFDIGGFKYCLKLVLESFVATYGGSIPGFNIFGISPPTNTFFTFHFKWEPAFIATRVILILFTFSLLYFVQWVTPLVSIFSIKNKHKLKKKTASTIETTNLQTAYQTCSLQPKKKIEISVKYVSSLRLFYYQALLVIRERPIAIFMVALIFIAQWVLIRTKFNEQLLILATIIPISIWAQIGFKKAEDYLKTTLAYPKYFSWRLLLIEWLVWLLYFSGTIVKSLMLHNLTGVGIVSISSLLVVSFAYASNSIFHNELPFEILFLFVWYIDIFQKAKFINLFNPYTQSMRALIFLLIGWIGFTILGIISNYLVISSTKNFRSIQLPWKNKLKKKKLSP
;
A
#
# COMPACT_ATOMS: atom_id res chain seq x y z
N MET A 1 -3.29 -16.68 34.26
CA MET A 1 -3.69 -16.95 32.86
C MET A 1 -5.07 -16.40 32.47
N LYS A 2 -6.15 -16.58 33.25
CA LYS A 2 -7.51 -16.10 32.89
C LYS A 2 -7.56 -14.60 32.53
N ASN A 3 -6.97 -13.73 33.33
CA ASN A 3 -6.95 -12.28 33.05
C ASN A 3 -6.15 -11.92 31.78
N TRP A 4 -5.13 -12.72 31.44
CA TRP A 4 -4.33 -12.50 30.23
C TRP A 4 -5.11 -12.83 28.96
N LEU A 5 -5.74 -14.01 28.92
CA LEU A 5 -6.58 -14.44 27.79
C LEU A 5 -7.75 -13.48 27.56
N PHE A 6 -8.38 -13.02 28.64
CA PHE A 6 -9.44 -12.03 28.58
C PHE A 6 -8.96 -10.71 27.95
N ASN A 7 -7.79 -10.22 28.37
CA ASN A 7 -7.20 -9.01 27.81
C ASN A 7 -6.84 -9.16 26.32
N VAL A 8 -6.21 -10.28 25.94
CA VAL A 8 -5.88 -10.59 24.53
C VAL A 8 -7.14 -10.55 23.67
N TRP A 9 -8.20 -11.25 24.11
CA TRP A 9 -9.46 -11.30 23.37
C TRP A 9 -10.11 -9.94 23.22
N ASN A 10 -10.15 -9.12 24.29
CA ASN A 10 -10.75 -7.79 24.23
C ASN A 10 -10.00 -6.86 23.27
N VAL A 11 -8.66 -6.86 23.32
CA VAL A 11 -7.86 -6.06 22.38
C VAL A 11 -8.09 -6.54 20.94
N ALA A 12 -8.09 -7.86 20.70
CA ALA A 12 -8.33 -8.43 19.38
C ALA A 12 -9.73 -8.08 18.84
N LYS A 13 -10.76 -8.18 19.68
CA LYS A 13 -12.14 -7.85 19.32
C LYS A 13 -12.28 -6.38 18.95
N ILE A 14 -11.67 -5.47 19.72
CA ILE A 14 -11.69 -4.03 19.42
C ILE A 14 -11.01 -3.76 18.08
N GLU A 15 -9.83 -4.33 17.86
CA GLU A 15 -9.07 -4.17 16.61
C GLU A 15 -9.89 -4.68 15.41
N LEU A 16 -10.46 -5.88 15.51
CA LEU A 16 -11.29 -6.49 14.47
C LEU A 16 -12.51 -5.63 14.15
N LEU A 17 -13.28 -5.24 15.17
CA LEU A 17 -14.48 -4.41 15.00
C LEU A 17 -14.15 -3.05 14.39
N GLN A 18 -13.03 -2.45 14.80
CA GLN A 18 -12.60 -1.16 14.24
C GLN A 18 -12.26 -1.28 12.76
N LYS A 19 -11.70 -2.40 12.29
CA LYS A 19 -11.42 -2.62 10.86
C LYS A 19 -12.69 -2.94 10.08
N ILE A 20 -13.53 -3.86 10.54
CA ILE A 20 -14.76 -4.24 9.85
C ILE A 20 -15.70 -3.04 9.65
N ARG A 21 -15.77 -2.13 10.63
CA ARG A 21 -16.62 -0.94 10.57
C ARG A 21 -16.06 0.21 9.73
N GLN A 22 -14.82 0.13 9.26
CA GLN A 22 -14.26 1.15 8.36
C GLN A 22 -14.89 1.00 6.97
N LYS A 23 -15.35 2.12 6.39
CA LYS A 23 -15.92 2.15 5.03
C LYS A 23 -14.97 1.56 3.98
N ASN A 24 -13.65 1.72 4.18
CA ASN A 24 -12.63 1.19 3.29
C ASN A 24 -12.64 -0.33 3.23
N THR A 25 -13.02 -1.04 4.29
CA THR A 25 -13.06 -2.51 4.30
C THR A 25 -14.06 -3.06 3.29
N LEU A 26 -15.23 -2.42 3.16
CA LEU A 26 -16.20 -2.80 2.14
C LEU A 26 -15.62 -2.61 0.74
N ALA A 27 -14.97 -1.47 0.48
CA ALA A 27 -14.33 -1.20 -0.81
C ALA A 27 -13.21 -2.21 -1.12
N ILE A 28 -12.39 -2.57 -0.13
CA ILE A 28 -11.36 -3.61 -0.26
C ILE A 28 -12.01 -4.95 -0.61
N LEU A 29 -13.06 -5.36 0.10
CA LEU A 29 -13.75 -6.62 -0.13
C LEU A 29 -14.37 -6.69 -1.53
N VAL A 30 -15.06 -5.63 -1.96
CA VAL A 30 -15.60 -5.52 -3.32
C VAL A 30 -14.49 -5.58 -4.37
N PHE A 31 -13.37 -4.90 -4.15
CA PHE A 31 -12.22 -4.95 -5.04
C PHE A 31 -11.64 -6.37 -5.15
N LEU A 32 -11.46 -7.07 -4.03
CA LEU A 32 -10.96 -8.45 -4.03
C LEU A 32 -11.94 -9.41 -4.71
N MET A 33 -13.25 -9.24 -4.53
CA MET A 33 -14.27 -10.01 -5.25
C MET A 33 -14.23 -9.73 -6.76
N LEU A 34 -14.20 -8.47 -7.18
CA LEU A 34 -14.07 -8.11 -8.59
C LEU A 34 -12.78 -8.67 -9.19
N PHE A 35 -11.66 -8.55 -8.47
CA PHE A 35 -10.39 -9.14 -8.87
C PHE A 35 -10.51 -10.65 -9.07
N THR A 36 -11.15 -11.36 -8.12
CA THR A 36 -11.42 -12.80 -8.24
C THR A 36 -12.24 -13.11 -9.48
N PHE A 37 -13.31 -12.35 -9.74
CA PHE A 37 -14.16 -12.54 -10.92
C PHE A 37 -13.37 -12.41 -12.23
N PHE A 38 -12.46 -11.42 -12.33
CA PHE A 38 -11.57 -11.26 -13.48
C PHE A 38 -10.51 -12.37 -13.58
N CYS A 39 -10.09 -12.93 -12.45
CA CYS A 39 -9.18 -14.07 -12.40
C CYS A 39 -9.83 -15.41 -12.77
N PHE A 40 -11.11 -15.44 -13.15
CA PHE A 40 -11.78 -16.64 -13.63
C PHE A 40 -12.68 -16.28 -14.81
N PRO A 41 -12.13 -16.03 -16.01
CA PRO A 41 -12.89 -15.62 -17.16
C PRO A 41 -13.60 -16.82 -17.82
N ASP A 42 -14.60 -16.51 -18.63
CA ASP A 42 -15.47 -17.48 -19.29
C ASP A 42 -14.73 -18.28 -20.39
N ARG A 43 -15.28 -19.42 -20.80
CA ARG A 43 -14.70 -20.34 -21.80
C ARG A 43 -14.34 -19.65 -23.12
N ASN A 44 -15.19 -18.72 -23.56
CA ASN A 44 -15.05 -18.04 -24.87
C ASN A 44 -14.19 -16.78 -24.82
N SER A 45 -13.62 -16.45 -23.66
CA SER A 45 -12.76 -15.28 -23.52
C SER A 45 -11.38 -15.53 -24.15
N THR A 46 -10.74 -14.47 -24.66
CA THR A 46 -9.37 -14.53 -25.19
C THR A 46 -8.30 -14.51 -24.09
N LEU A 47 -8.69 -14.13 -22.87
CA LEU A 47 -7.87 -14.17 -21.68
C LEU A 47 -8.14 -15.49 -20.97
N ASN A 48 -7.26 -16.47 -21.12
CA ASN A 48 -7.42 -17.77 -20.49
C ASN A 48 -6.16 -18.16 -19.72
N PHE A 49 -6.34 -18.96 -18.67
CA PHE A 49 -5.23 -19.67 -18.05
C PHE A 49 -4.96 -20.92 -18.86
N SER A 50 -3.76 -20.99 -19.41
CA SER A 50 -3.30 -22.15 -20.16
C SER A 50 -2.04 -22.68 -19.52
N ILE A 51 -2.01 -23.99 -19.32
CA ILE A 51 -0.79 -24.76 -19.13
C ILE A 51 -0.37 -25.16 -20.53
N SER A 52 0.87 -24.87 -20.90
CA SER A 52 1.42 -25.32 -22.18
C SER A 52 2.52 -26.33 -21.95
N LEU A 53 2.56 -27.37 -22.78
CA LEU A 53 3.68 -28.30 -22.87
C LEU A 53 4.38 -28.04 -24.19
N ARG A 54 5.71 -27.94 -24.13
CA ARG A 54 6.51 -28.00 -25.34
C ARG A 54 6.71 -29.45 -25.73
N ARG A 55 5.85 -29.95 -26.63
CA ARG A 55 6.03 -31.20 -27.37
C ARG A 55 6.20 -30.85 -28.86
N GLU A 56 6.41 -31.83 -29.72
CA GLU A 56 6.52 -31.68 -31.19
C GLU A 56 5.44 -30.73 -31.75
N ASP A 57 4.25 -30.68 -31.13
CA ASP A 57 3.29 -29.56 -31.17
C ASP A 57 3.13 -28.89 -29.79
N ILE A 58 2.86 -27.57 -29.76
CA ILE A 58 2.56 -26.85 -28.50
C ILE A 58 1.16 -27.25 -28.02
N LEU A 59 1.08 -28.26 -27.16
CA LEU A 59 -0.16 -28.60 -26.47
C LEU A 59 -0.41 -27.53 -25.41
N SER A 60 -1.46 -26.74 -25.59
CA SER A 60 -1.97 -25.85 -24.54
C SER A 60 -3.31 -26.38 -24.05
N ALA A 61 -3.51 -26.42 -22.74
CA ALA A 61 -4.74 -26.87 -22.11
C ALA A 61 -5.14 -25.90 -21.01
N ARG A 62 -6.44 -25.70 -20.84
CA ARG A 62 -7.01 -24.92 -19.75
C ARG A 62 -7.39 -25.85 -18.61
N GLY A 63 -7.18 -25.43 -17.37
CA GLY A 63 -7.68 -26.20 -16.23
C GLY A 63 -9.21 -26.14 -16.16
N PHE A 64 -9.81 -27.30 -16.00
CA PHE A 64 -11.26 -27.46 -15.82
C PHE A 64 -11.68 -26.84 -14.49
N TYR A 65 -12.71 -25.99 -14.50
CA TYR A 65 -13.17 -25.24 -13.32
C TYR A 65 -13.96 -26.12 -12.33
N ASN A 66 -13.29 -27.14 -11.78
CA ASN A 66 -13.73 -27.89 -10.60
C ASN A 66 -13.28 -27.20 -9.30
N SER A 67 -13.74 -27.73 -8.15
CA SER A 67 -13.42 -27.18 -6.83
C SER A 67 -11.91 -27.18 -6.51
N ASP A 68 -11.18 -28.21 -6.93
CA ASP A 68 -9.73 -28.30 -6.70
C ASP A 68 -8.96 -27.23 -7.47
N TRP A 69 -9.32 -27.02 -8.75
CA TRP A 69 -8.66 -26.05 -9.61
C TRP A 69 -8.92 -24.60 -9.17
N ILE A 70 -10.19 -24.25 -8.91
CA ILE A 70 -10.54 -22.89 -8.46
C ILE A 70 -9.93 -22.61 -7.10
N GLY A 71 -10.09 -23.53 -6.13
CA GLY A 71 -9.51 -23.38 -4.80
C GLY A 71 -8.01 -23.15 -4.87
N MET A 72 -7.28 -23.97 -5.62
CA MET A 72 -5.84 -23.79 -5.83
C MET A 72 -5.49 -22.42 -6.44
N LEU A 73 -6.18 -22.01 -7.50
CA LEU A 73 -5.89 -20.74 -8.16
C LEU A 73 -6.14 -19.55 -7.23
N ILE A 74 -7.21 -19.59 -6.43
CA ILE A 74 -7.45 -18.57 -5.39
C ILE A 74 -6.25 -18.49 -4.44
N ILE A 75 -5.71 -19.61 -3.97
CA ILE A 75 -4.53 -19.61 -3.10
C ILE A 75 -3.32 -18.99 -3.79
N ILE A 76 -3.04 -19.37 -5.05
CA ILE A 76 -1.90 -18.82 -5.83
C ILE A 76 -2.03 -17.29 -5.97
N TYR A 77 -3.21 -16.80 -6.35
CA TYR A 77 -3.45 -15.36 -6.52
C TYR A 77 -3.37 -14.62 -5.20
N PHE A 78 -4.11 -15.08 -4.20
CA PHE A 78 -4.27 -14.33 -2.97
C PHE A 78 -3.07 -14.45 -2.03
N SER A 79 -2.29 -15.54 -2.09
CA SER A 79 -0.98 -15.58 -1.42
C SER A 79 -0.04 -14.52 -2.00
N THR A 80 0.00 -14.37 -3.32
CA THR A 80 0.79 -13.34 -4.00
C THR A 80 0.30 -11.94 -3.64
N VAL A 81 -1.01 -11.68 -3.76
CA VAL A 81 -1.62 -10.38 -3.40
C VAL A 81 -1.37 -10.04 -1.93
N LEU A 82 -1.46 -11.02 -1.02
CA LEU A 82 -1.20 -10.84 0.41
C LEU A 82 0.26 -10.46 0.71
N LEU A 83 1.23 -11.04 0.00
CA LEU A 83 2.64 -10.68 0.19
C LEU A 83 2.88 -9.19 -0.13
N PHE A 84 2.23 -8.65 -1.16
CA PHE A 84 2.38 -7.24 -1.54
C PHE A 84 1.51 -6.29 -0.72
N ILE A 85 0.23 -6.62 -0.52
CA ILE A 85 -0.79 -5.68 -0.02
C ILE A 85 -1.22 -6.02 1.41
N GLY A 86 -1.08 -7.28 1.84
CA GLY A 86 -1.65 -7.80 3.09
C GLY A 86 -1.22 -7.01 4.33
N ILE A 87 0.07 -6.71 4.50
CA ILE A 87 0.56 -5.90 5.63
C ILE A 87 -0.08 -4.50 5.60
N PHE A 88 -0.23 -3.88 4.42
CA PHE A 88 -0.79 -2.54 4.31
C PHE A 88 -2.28 -2.46 4.68
N LEU A 89 -3.03 -3.55 4.51
CA LEU A 89 -4.44 -3.62 4.93
C LEU A 89 -4.60 -3.60 6.46
N ILE A 90 -3.62 -4.13 7.20
CA ILE A 90 -3.70 -4.24 8.66
C ILE A 90 -2.86 -3.23 9.42
N ARG A 91 -1.92 -2.56 8.76
CA ARG A 91 -0.95 -1.66 9.39
C ARG A 91 -1.51 -0.24 9.67
N LYS A 92 -0.74 0.51 10.47
CA LYS A 92 -0.93 1.90 10.95
C LYS A 92 -1.98 2.05 12.05
N THR A 93 -2.31 0.98 12.76
CA THR A 93 -3.34 1.03 13.82
C THR A 93 -2.79 1.68 15.08
N MET A 94 -1.57 1.32 15.51
CA MET A 94 -0.93 1.96 16.66
C MET A 94 -0.57 3.42 16.37
N ARG A 95 -0.18 3.73 15.12
CA ARG A 95 0.10 5.13 14.72
C ARG A 95 -1.15 5.99 14.79
N ARG A 96 -2.30 5.47 14.37
CA ARG A 96 -3.59 6.15 14.51
C ARG A 96 -3.94 6.35 15.98
N GLU A 97 -3.80 5.33 16.81
CA GLU A 97 -4.04 5.42 18.26
C GLU A 97 -3.13 6.42 18.98
N GLN A 98 -1.90 6.58 18.51
CA GLN A 98 -0.98 7.62 19.00
C GLN A 98 -1.45 9.03 18.65
N LEU A 99 -1.94 9.22 17.42
CA LEU A 99 -2.42 10.51 16.94
C LEU A 99 -3.75 10.90 17.58
N ASP A 100 -4.64 9.93 17.79
CA ASP A 100 -5.94 10.14 18.40
C ASP A 100 -5.86 10.33 19.94
N GLY A 101 -4.67 10.20 20.53
CA GLY A 101 -4.43 10.38 21.97
C GLY A 101 -4.87 9.20 22.85
N TYR A 102 -5.66 8.26 22.33
CA TYR A 102 -6.09 7.05 23.04
C TYR A 102 -4.91 6.15 23.45
N GLY A 103 -3.78 6.22 22.75
CA GLY A 103 -2.57 5.48 23.11
C GLY A 103 -2.06 5.80 24.52
N MET A 104 -2.27 7.03 25.02
CA MET A 104 -1.90 7.39 26.39
C MET A 104 -2.82 6.75 27.43
N LEU A 105 -4.11 6.62 27.12
CA LEU A 105 -5.09 5.94 27.99
C LEU A 105 -4.83 4.44 28.06
N MET A 106 -4.43 3.82 26.94
CA MET A 106 -3.99 2.42 26.94
C MET A 106 -2.67 2.23 27.69
N ALA A 107 -1.72 3.17 27.57
CA ALA A 107 -0.46 3.12 28.30
C ALA A 107 -0.64 3.27 29.82
N SER A 108 -1.70 3.96 30.27
CA SER A 108 -2.09 4.04 31.69
C SER A 108 -2.99 2.89 32.16
N SER A 109 -3.35 1.94 31.28
CA SER A 109 -4.20 0.81 31.63
C SER A 109 -3.40 -0.37 32.21
N ASN A 110 -4.05 -1.25 32.98
CA ASN A 110 -3.43 -2.46 33.56
C ASN A 110 -3.19 -3.59 32.53
N VAL A 111 -3.20 -3.30 31.22
CA VAL A 111 -3.02 -4.32 30.18
C VAL A 111 -1.54 -4.68 30.08
N ASN A 112 -1.23 -5.97 30.31
CA ASN A 112 0.13 -6.49 30.14
C ASN A 112 0.61 -6.34 28.69
N LYS A 113 1.90 -6.04 28.51
CA LYS A 113 2.58 -5.91 27.23
C LYS A 113 2.31 -7.06 26.27
N SER A 114 2.52 -8.29 26.74
CA SER A 114 2.35 -9.47 25.92
C SER A 114 0.89 -9.62 25.49
N ALA A 115 -0.06 -9.38 26.39
CA ALA A 115 -1.49 -9.43 26.09
C ALA A 115 -1.90 -8.39 25.04
N PHE A 116 -1.33 -7.18 25.09
CA PHE A 116 -1.58 -6.13 24.12
C PHE A 116 -1.09 -6.51 22.71
N PHE A 117 0.17 -6.93 22.59
CA PHE A 117 0.74 -7.34 21.30
C PHE A 117 0.07 -8.57 20.71
N GLU A 118 -0.24 -9.55 21.56
CA GLU A 118 -0.96 -10.75 21.13
C GLU A 118 -2.39 -10.45 20.69
N GLY A 119 -3.10 -9.59 21.43
CA GLY A 119 -4.42 -9.13 21.03
C GLY A 119 -4.39 -8.39 19.69
N LYS A 120 -3.40 -7.51 19.48
CA LYS A 120 -3.20 -6.82 18.19
C LYS A 120 -2.90 -7.80 17.05
N ARG A 121 -2.05 -8.80 17.29
CA ARG A 121 -1.72 -9.83 16.31
C ARG A 121 -2.97 -10.63 15.95
N LEU A 122 -3.70 -11.11 16.96
CA LEU A 122 -4.91 -11.90 16.77
C LEU A 122 -5.99 -11.12 16.02
N GLY A 123 -6.21 -9.84 16.36
CA GLY A 123 -7.17 -8.99 15.66
C GLY A 123 -6.82 -8.78 14.18
N ASN A 124 -5.54 -8.53 13.87
CA ASN A 124 -5.05 -8.43 12.49
C ASN A 124 -5.18 -9.76 11.73
N PHE A 125 -4.85 -10.88 12.39
CA PHE A 125 -4.95 -12.22 11.84
C PHE A 125 -6.40 -12.57 11.48
N LEU A 126 -7.33 -12.39 12.43
CA LEU A 126 -8.75 -12.67 12.22
C LEU A 126 -9.35 -11.81 11.12
N TYR A 127 -8.90 -10.55 10.98
CA TYR A 127 -9.37 -9.67 9.91
C TYR A 127 -8.96 -10.16 8.53
N LEU A 128 -7.67 -10.44 8.31
CA LEU A 128 -7.17 -10.93 7.02
C LEU A 128 -7.68 -12.34 6.70
N ALA A 129 -7.73 -13.23 7.70
CA ALA A 129 -8.30 -14.56 7.57
C ALA A 129 -9.77 -14.47 7.16
N GLY A 130 -10.57 -13.62 7.82
CA GLY A 130 -11.97 -13.39 7.46
C GLY A 130 -12.15 -12.86 6.03
N LEU A 131 -11.32 -11.90 5.60
CA LEU A 131 -11.36 -11.41 4.22
C LEU A 131 -11.11 -12.53 3.21
N MET A 132 -10.08 -13.36 3.44
CA MET A 132 -9.72 -14.45 2.54
C MET A 132 -10.75 -15.57 2.54
N LEU A 133 -11.32 -15.90 3.69
CA LEU A 133 -12.40 -16.87 3.81
C LEU A 133 -13.63 -16.45 2.99
N ILE A 134 -13.97 -15.15 2.97
CA ILE A 134 -15.05 -14.63 2.11
C ILE A 134 -14.71 -14.81 0.62
N ILE A 135 -13.45 -14.65 0.23
CA ILE A 135 -13.00 -14.88 -1.14
C ILE A 135 -13.10 -16.37 -1.53
N GLU A 136 -12.79 -17.30 -0.62
CA GLU A 136 -13.01 -18.74 -0.85
C GLU A 136 -14.48 -19.05 -1.12
N PHE A 137 -15.40 -18.49 -0.31
CA PHE A 137 -16.84 -18.60 -0.57
C PHE A 137 -17.25 -17.98 -1.90
N PHE A 138 -16.66 -16.84 -2.26
CA PHE A 138 -16.91 -16.21 -3.57
C PHE A 138 -16.39 -17.09 -4.73
N GLY A 139 -15.30 -17.83 -4.53
CA GLY A 139 -14.81 -18.86 -5.45
C GLY A 139 -15.85 -19.94 -5.75
N MET A 140 -16.55 -20.42 -4.72
CA MET A 140 -17.64 -21.39 -4.89
C MET A 140 -18.79 -20.80 -5.72
N ILE A 141 -19.11 -19.52 -5.52
CA ILE A 141 -20.11 -18.81 -6.35
C ILE A 141 -19.64 -18.74 -7.80
N ILE A 142 -18.36 -18.39 -8.04
CA ILE A 142 -17.78 -18.36 -9.40
C ILE A 142 -17.85 -19.73 -10.06
N GLN A 143 -17.55 -20.82 -9.33
CA GLN A 143 -17.65 -22.18 -9.86
C GLN A 143 -19.05 -22.45 -10.44
N LEU A 144 -20.10 -22.11 -9.68
CA LEU A 144 -21.49 -22.26 -10.11
C LEU A 144 -21.83 -21.32 -11.28
N LEU A 145 -21.35 -20.07 -11.26
CA LEU A 145 -21.59 -19.11 -12.33
C LEU A 145 -20.96 -19.53 -13.66
N ARG A 146 -19.80 -20.20 -13.63
CA ARG A 146 -19.12 -20.69 -14.83
C ARG A 146 -19.72 -21.98 -15.37
N ASN A 147 -20.41 -22.74 -14.52
CA ASN A 147 -21.19 -23.93 -14.88
C ASN A 147 -20.39 -25.02 -15.63
N GLU A 148 -19.07 -25.10 -15.41
CA GLU A 148 -18.24 -26.21 -15.90
C GLU A 148 -18.36 -27.43 -14.98
N SER A 149 -18.47 -27.21 -13.66
CA SER A 149 -18.68 -28.24 -12.66
C SER A 149 -19.64 -27.75 -11.58
N SER A 150 -20.79 -28.42 -11.42
CA SER A 150 -21.79 -28.11 -10.40
C SER A 150 -21.49 -28.73 -9.01
N MET A 151 -20.58 -29.70 -8.95
CA MET A 151 -20.22 -30.39 -7.71
C MET A 151 -19.23 -29.55 -6.90
N ILE A 152 -19.69 -29.01 -5.77
CA ILE A 152 -18.84 -28.25 -4.84
C ILE A 152 -18.28 -29.20 -3.77
N THR A 153 -16.96 -29.34 -3.76
CA THR A 153 -16.25 -30.06 -2.70
C THR A 153 -15.63 -29.06 -1.73
N ILE A 154 -16.23 -28.91 -0.54
CA ILE A 154 -15.82 -27.89 0.45
C ILE A 154 -14.36 -28.07 0.90
N SER A 155 -13.90 -29.32 1.04
CA SER A 155 -12.52 -29.62 1.45
C SER A 155 -11.48 -29.09 0.47
N SER A 156 -11.80 -29.04 -0.83
CA SER A 156 -10.91 -28.53 -1.88
C SER A 156 -10.62 -27.03 -1.76
N TYR A 157 -11.51 -26.28 -1.13
CA TYR A 157 -11.29 -24.86 -0.81
C TYR A 157 -10.71 -24.70 0.60
N LEU A 158 -11.28 -25.40 1.59
CA LEU A 158 -10.96 -25.17 2.99
C LEU A 158 -9.55 -25.66 3.37
N ILE A 159 -9.12 -26.82 2.87
CA ILE A 159 -7.81 -27.40 3.26
C ILE A 159 -6.64 -26.54 2.75
N PRO A 160 -6.57 -26.13 1.47
CA PRO A 160 -5.52 -25.22 1.01
C PRO A 160 -5.52 -23.89 1.76
N TYR A 161 -6.70 -23.33 2.06
CA TYR A 161 -6.83 -22.12 2.86
C TYR A 161 -6.22 -22.29 4.26
N LEU A 162 -6.52 -23.38 4.96
CA LEU A 162 -6.00 -23.66 6.30
C LEU A 162 -4.48 -23.89 6.30
N ILE A 163 -3.95 -24.60 5.31
CA ILE A 163 -2.53 -25.00 5.27
C ILE A 163 -1.65 -23.86 4.74
N ILE A 164 -2.13 -23.02 3.82
CA ILE A 164 -1.30 -22.03 3.12
C ILE A 164 -1.64 -20.60 3.55
N ILE A 165 -2.92 -20.20 3.48
CA ILE A 165 -3.31 -18.81 3.74
C ILE A 165 -3.23 -18.47 5.22
N LEU A 166 -3.71 -19.34 6.13
CA LEU A 166 -3.66 -19.03 7.56
C LEU A 166 -2.23 -18.83 8.10
N PRO A 167 -1.25 -19.72 7.83
CA PRO A 167 0.13 -19.48 8.25
C PRO A 167 0.73 -18.20 7.67
N LEU A 168 0.46 -17.90 6.39
CA LEU A 168 0.91 -16.67 5.74
C LEU A 168 0.32 -15.44 6.42
N VAL A 169 -1.00 -15.40 6.64
CA VAL A 169 -1.68 -14.29 7.28
C VAL A 169 -1.19 -14.09 8.73
N TYR A 170 -0.88 -15.18 9.43
CA TYR A 170 -0.32 -15.13 10.77
C TYR A 170 1.09 -14.51 10.80
N LEU A 171 1.93 -14.84 9.81
CA LEU A 171 3.22 -14.18 9.59
C LEU A 171 3.04 -12.69 9.30
N LEU A 172 2.16 -12.32 8.36
CA LEU A 172 1.93 -10.93 7.97
C LEU A 172 1.39 -10.09 9.15
N SER A 173 0.55 -10.69 9.98
CA SER A 173 0.02 -10.06 11.20
C SER A 173 1.11 -9.76 12.22
N THR A 174 2.10 -10.65 12.34
CA THR A 174 3.28 -10.45 13.18
C THR A 174 4.19 -9.37 12.60
N LEU A 175 4.49 -9.42 11.29
CA LEU A 175 5.30 -8.41 10.62
C LEU A 175 4.68 -7.01 10.72
N ALA A 176 3.36 -6.88 10.59
CA ALA A 176 2.68 -5.59 10.72
C ALA A 176 3.01 -4.89 12.06
N ILE A 177 3.03 -5.66 13.16
CA ILE A 177 3.40 -5.15 14.49
C ILE A 177 4.87 -4.73 14.50
N ILE A 178 5.78 -5.57 14.00
CA ILE A 178 7.22 -5.29 13.98
C ILE A 178 7.51 -3.98 13.25
N PHE A 179 6.87 -3.80 12.08
CA PHE A 179 7.01 -2.59 11.27
C PHE A 179 6.35 -1.35 11.89
N GLU A 180 5.42 -1.51 12.83
CA GLU A 180 4.85 -0.39 13.60
C GLU A 180 5.67 -0.05 14.84
N VAL A 181 6.40 -1.00 15.40
CA VAL A 181 7.24 -0.78 16.58
C VAL A 181 8.59 -0.19 16.17
N MET A 182 9.23 -0.70 15.12
CA MET A 182 10.59 -0.29 14.70
C MET A 182 10.61 1.09 14.02
N PRO A 183 11.26 2.13 14.60
CA PRO A 183 11.19 3.51 14.11
C PRO A 183 11.58 3.70 12.63
N LEU A 184 12.61 2.96 12.16
CA LEU A 184 13.09 3.02 10.78
C LEU A 184 12.06 2.48 9.78
N LEU A 185 11.29 1.46 10.18
CA LEU A 185 10.32 0.80 9.32
C LEU A 185 8.97 1.51 9.31
N LYS A 186 8.64 2.38 10.29
CA LYS A 186 7.33 3.09 10.41
C LYS A 186 6.95 3.97 9.21
N GLY A 187 7.93 4.37 8.39
CA GLY A 187 7.75 5.28 7.26
C GLY A 187 7.73 4.60 5.89
N THR A 188 7.93 5.41 4.85
CA THR A 188 8.02 5.01 3.44
C THR A 188 9.11 3.97 3.18
N LEU A 189 10.23 4.03 3.93
CA LEU A 189 11.32 3.06 3.80
C LEU A 189 10.88 1.64 4.15
N GLY A 190 10.01 1.47 5.16
CA GLY A 190 9.44 0.17 5.46
C GLY A 190 8.48 -0.32 4.38
N ASN A 191 7.76 0.59 3.71
CA ASN A 191 6.85 0.23 2.62
C ASN A 191 7.64 -0.30 1.41
N PHE A 192 8.75 0.37 1.06
CA PHE A 192 9.70 -0.13 0.07
C PHE A 192 10.27 -1.50 0.46
N PHE A 193 10.67 -1.68 1.71
CA PHE A 193 11.24 -2.96 2.17
C PHE A 193 10.22 -4.10 2.12
N ILE A 194 8.95 -3.87 2.50
CA ILE A 194 7.87 -4.87 2.35
C ILE A 194 7.75 -5.30 0.89
N PHE A 195 7.72 -4.32 -0.02
CA PHE A 195 7.61 -4.59 -1.45
C PHE A 195 8.81 -5.38 -1.98
N MET A 196 10.04 -5.01 -1.60
CA MET A 196 11.25 -5.73 -2.01
C MET A 196 11.27 -7.16 -1.50
N VAL A 197 10.89 -7.38 -0.24
CA VAL A 197 10.80 -8.73 0.33
C VAL A 197 9.74 -9.55 -0.39
N ALA A 198 8.56 -8.99 -0.65
CA ALA A 198 7.52 -9.66 -1.43
C ALA A 198 8.03 -10.06 -2.82
N MET A 199 8.74 -9.17 -3.51
CA MET A 199 9.34 -9.44 -4.82
C MET A 199 10.38 -10.56 -4.76
N ILE A 200 11.29 -10.54 -3.78
CA ILE A 200 12.31 -11.57 -3.61
C ILE A 200 11.64 -12.92 -3.35
N LEU A 201 10.62 -12.98 -2.50
CA LEU A 201 9.91 -14.21 -2.20
C LEU A 201 9.24 -14.78 -3.46
N VAL A 202 8.45 -13.97 -4.17
CA VAL A 202 7.76 -14.41 -5.41
C VAL A 202 8.75 -14.81 -6.50
N SER A 203 9.80 -14.01 -6.73
CA SER A 203 10.81 -14.34 -7.74
C SER A 203 11.58 -15.60 -7.37
N SER A 204 11.94 -15.80 -6.10
CA SER A 204 12.61 -17.02 -5.64
C SER A 204 11.74 -18.27 -5.79
N SER A 205 10.43 -18.17 -5.60
CA SER A 205 9.48 -19.27 -5.85
C SER A 205 9.39 -19.65 -7.33
N LEU A 206 9.73 -18.74 -8.26
CA LEU A 206 9.76 -19.00 -9.70
C LEU A 206 11.09 -19.66 -10.17
N ILE A 207 12.16 -19.56 -9.38
CA ILE A 207 13.48 -20.12 -9.74
C ILE A 207 13.42 -21.64 -9.70
N ASN A 208 13.94 -22.28 -10.76
CA ASN A 208 13.97 -23.74 -10.94
C ASN A 208 12.57 -24.37 -10.82
N LEU A 209 11.55 -23.72 -11.41
CA LEU A 209 10.26 -24.36 -11.68
C LEU A 209 10.33 -25.42 -12.79
N GLU A 210 11.46 -25.49 -13.51
CA GLU A 210 11.79 -26.62 -14.36
C GLU A 210 11.95 -27.89 -13.51
N TYR A 211 11.58 -29.04 -14.08
CA TYR A 211 11.57 -30.37 -13.49
C TYR A 211 12.98 -30.80 -13.03
N SER A 212 13.50 -30.17 -11.98
CA SER A 212 14.78 -30.48 -11.36
C SER A 212 14.53 -31.37 -10.15
N LYS A 213 14.97 -32.62 -10.24
CA LYS A 213 14.99 -33.58 -9.12
C LYS A 213 15.88 -33.11 -7.94
N ASN A 214 16.70 -32.07 -8.13
CA ASN A 214 17.47 -31.42 -7.07
C ASN A 214 16.90 -30.01 -6.82
N SER A 215 15.86 -29.92 -6.00
CA SER A 215 15.46 -28.66 -5.38
C SER A 215 16.37 -28.37 -4.19
N ASN A 216 17.01 -27.20 -4.19
CA ASN A 216 17.69 -26.72 -3.00
C ASN A 216 16.65 -26.55 -1.88
N ILE A 217 16.84 -27.24 -0.75
CA ILE A 217 15.99 -27.14 0.46
C ILE A 217 15.73 -25.68 0.87
N LEU A 218 16.72 -24.80 0.69
CA LEU A 218 16.58 -23.37 0.97
C LEU A 218 15.45 -22.72 0.16
N VAL A 219 15.29 -23.09 -1.12
CA VAL A 219 14.25 -22.52 -1.99
C VAL A 219 12.86 -23.00 -1.58
N GLU A 220 12.74 -24.20 -1.01
CA GLU A 220 11.47 -24.72 -0.49
C GLU A 220 11.07 -24.03 0.82
N ILE A 221 12.05 -23.71 1.68
CA ILE A 221 11.81 -22.96 2.92
C ILE A 221 11.32 -21.53 2.64
N PHE A 222 11.81 -20.90 1.56
CA PHE A 222 11.39 -19.55 1.17
C PHE A 222 10.04 -19.49 0.42
N ASP A 223 9.39 -20.64 0.13
CA ASP A 223 8.03 -20.68 -0.44
C ASP A 223 6.95 -20.39 0.64
N ILE A 224 7.04 -19.22 1.27
CA ILE A 224 6.14 -18.82 2.37
C ILE A 224 4.68 -18.74 1.91
N GLY A 225 4.44 -18.36 0.65
CA GLY A 225 3.11 -18.26 0.06
C GLY A 225 2.56 -19.57 -0.53
N GLY A 226 3.35 -20.65 -0.59
CA GLY A 226 2.93 -21.92 -1.21
C GLY A 226 2.82 -21.87 -2.74
N PHE A 227 3.33 -20.81 -3.36
CA PHE A 227 3.25 -20.56 -4.79
C PHE A 227 4.02 -21.63 -5.58
N LYS A 228 5.26 -21.92 -5.16
CA LYS A 228 6.11 -22.92 -5.83
C LYS A 228 5.50 -24.32 -5.69
N TYR A 229 5.03 -24.67 -4.49
CA TYR A 229 4.40 -25.97 -4.23
C TYR A 229 3.16 -26.18 -5.09
N CYS A 230 2.22 -25.22 -5.11
CA CYS A 230 1.02 -25.34 -5.93
C CYS A 230 1.35 -25.46 -7.42
N LEU A 231 2.29 -24.63 -7.93
CA LEU A 231 2.71 -24.74 -9.34
C LEU A 231 3.37 -26.08 -9.64
N LYS A 232 4.26 -26.57 -8.77
CA LYS A 232 4.92 -27.87 -8.93
C LYS A 232 3.87 -28.99 -9.07
N LEU A 233 2.87 -29.03 -8.18
CA LEU A 233 1.80 -30.04 -8.24
C LEU A 233 1.01 -29.98 -9.56
N VAL A 234 0.70 -28.79 -10.07
CA VAL A 234 0.01 -28.62 -11.35
C VAL A 234 0.86 -29.13 -12.50
N LEU A 235 2.14 -28.75 -12.53
CA LEU A 235 3.05 -29.15 -13.60
C LEU A 235 3.29 -30.66 -13.60
N GLU A 236 3.46 -31.27 -12.44
CA GLU A 236 3.63 -32.72 -12.29
C GLU A 236 2.38 -33.50 -12.72
N SER A 237 1.20 -33.06 -12.29
CA SER A 237 -0.07 -33.68 -12.68
C SER A 237 -0.37 -33.50 -14.18
N PHE A 238 0.01 -32.36 -14.76
CA PHE A 238 -0.11 -32.10 -16.19
C PHE A 238 0.81 -33.00 -17.02
N VAL A 239 2.09 -33.10 -16.63
CA VAL A 239 3.07 -34.00 -17.27
C VAL A 239 2.65 -35.47 -17.13
N ALA A 240 2.14 -35.87 -15.97
CA ALA A 240 1.65 -37.23 -15.77
C ALA A 240 0.46 -37.59 -16.66
N THR A 241 -0.36 -36.60 -17.04
CA THR A 241 -1.57 -36.81 -17.85
C THR A 241 -1.27 -36.83 -19.35
N TYR A 242 -0.46 -35.88 -19.85
CA TYR A 242 -0.23 -35.69 -21.29
C TYR A 242 1.15 -36.13 -21.79
N GLY A 243 2.07 -36.45 -20.88
CA GLY A 243 3.47 -36.73 -21.19
C GLY A 243 4.26 -35.50 -21.66
N GLY A 244 5.59 -35.52 -21.51
CA GLY A 244 6.49 -34.43 -21.92
C GLY A 244 7.43 -33.98 -20.80
N SER A 245 8.45 -33.19 -21.13
CA SER A 245 9.54 -32.88 -20.20
C SER A 245 9.58 -31.44 -19.70
N ILE A 246 8.92 -30.49 -20.39
CA ILE A 246 9.00 -29.07 -20.03
C ILE A 246 7.61 -28.40 -20.13
N PRO A 247 6.81 -28.44 -19.04
CA PRO A 247 5.58 -27.67 -18.96
C PRO A 247 5.88 -26.19 -18.61
N GLY A 248 5.24 -25.28 -19.34
CA GLY A 248 5.14 -23.86 -19.03
C GLY A 248 3.77 -23.53 -18.43
N PHE A 249 3.75 -22.58 -17.49
CA PHE A 249 2.52 -22.10 -16.85
C PHE A 249 2.29 -20.63 -17.17
N ASN A 250 1.18 -20.31 -17.83
CA ASN A 250 0.82 -18.92 -18.12
C ASN A 250 -0.32 -18.46 -17.22
N ILE A 251 0.02 -17.55 -16.30
CA ILE A 251 -0.92 -17.04 -15.28
C ILE A 251 -1.82 -15.93 -15.82
N PHE A 252 -1.56 -15.30 -16.96
CA PHE A 252 -2.48 -14.37 -17.64
C PHE A 252 -2.05 -14.24 -19.11
N GLY A 253 -2.38 -15.23 -19.94
CA GLY A 253 -1.95 -15.28 -21.34
C GLY A 253 -3.08 -14.97 -22.32
N ILE A 254 -2.73 -14.30 -23.42
CA ILE A 254 -3.56 -14.35 -24.63
C ILE A 254 -3.21 -15.67 -25.30
N SER A 255 -4.04 -16.69 -25.06
CA SER A 255 -3.93 -17.98 -25.74
C SER A 255 -5.17 -18.16 -26.62
N PRO A 256 -5.03 -18.75 -27.82
CA PRO A 256 -6.21 -19.15 -28.58
C PRO A 256 -7.10 -20.03 -27.70
N PRO A 257 -8.43 -19.91 -27.81
CA PRO A 257 -9.34 -20.75 -27.05
C PRO A 257 -9.01 -22.21 -27.34
N THR A 258 -8.48 -22.90 -26.32
CA THR A 258 -8.14 -24.32 -26.40
C THR A 258 -9.36 -25.12 -25.95
N ASN A 259 -9.70 -26.17 -26.70
CA ASN A 259 -10.78 -27.09 -26.32
C ASN A 259 -10.32 -28.22 -25.41
N THR A 260 -9.04 -28.23 -25.03
CA THR A 260 -8.40 -29.22 -24.17
C THR A 260 -8.50 -28.79 -22.71
N PHE A 261 -9.20 -29.60 -21.91
CA PHE A 261 -9.39 -29.37 -20.48
C PHE A 261 -8.53 -30.31 -19.65
N PHE A 262 -7.90 -29.77 -18.62
CA PHE A 262 -7.08 -30.51 -17.67
C PHE A 262 -7.76 -30.60 -16.30
N THR A 263 -7.89 -31.79 -15.75
CA THR A 263 -8.45 -32.02 -14.41
C THR A 263 -7.34 -32.15 -13.37
N PHE A 264 -7.42 -31.33 -12.32
CA PHE A 264 -6.45 -31.31 -11.22
C PHE A 264 -7.10 -31.81 -9.93
N HIS A 265 -6.31 -32.52 -9.12
CA HIS A 265 -6.67 -32.95 -7.77
C HIS A 265 -5.51 -32.73 -6.81
N PHE A 266 -5.81 -32.18 -5.63
CA PHE A 266 -4.79 -31.91 -4.63
C PHE A 266 -4.20 -33.18 -4.02
N LYS A 267 -2.87 -33.22 -3.93
CA LYS A 267 -2.12 -34.19 -3.13
C LYS A 267 -1.28 -33.44 -2.11
N TRP A 268 -1.39 -33.84 -0.84
CA TRP A 268 -0.69 -33.20 0.26
C TRP A 268 0.55 -33.99 0.65
N GLU A 269 1.71 -33.36 0.51
CA GLU A 269 2.97 -33.92 0.99
C GLU A 269 3.18 -33.57 2.47
N PRO A 270 3.44 -34.55 3.36
CA PRO A 270 3.71 -34.29 4.77
C PRO A 270 4.87 -33.32 5.00
N ALA A 271 5.89 -33.37 4.13
CA ALA A 271 7.04 -32.47 4.19
C ALA A 271 6.62 -30.99 4.06
N PHE A 272 5.71 -30.68 3.14
CA PHE A 272 5.19 -29.32 2.96
C PHE A 272 4.38 -28.86 4.18
N ILE A 273 3.55 -29.74 4.76
CA ILE A 273 2.79 -29.41 5.97
C ILE A 273 3.74 -29.08 7.12
N ALA A 274 4.85 -29.82 7.26
CA ALA A 274 5.86 -29.55 8.27
C ALA A 274 6.48 -28.15 8.13
N THR A 275 6.73 -27.66 6.91
CA THR A 275 7.25 -26.29 6.70
C THR A 275 6.26 -25.22 7.20
N ARG A 276 4.95 -25.46 7.10
CA ARG A 276 3.90 -24.56 7.62
C ARG A 276 3.84 -24.53 9.13
N VAL A 277 4.03 -25.69 9.78
CA VAL A 277 4.15 -25.76 11.24
C VAL A 277 5.38 -25.01 11.71
N ILE A 278 6.53 -25.21 11.05
CA ILE A 278 7.77 -24.47 11.33
C ILE A 278 7.57 -22.96 11.17
N LEU A 279 6.86 -22.54 10.12
CA LEU A 279 6.52 -21.13 9.89
C LEU A 279 5.69 -20.54 11.04
N ILE A 280 4.68 -21.27 11.52
CA ILE A 280 3.86 -20.83 12.66
C ILE A 280 4.71 -20.72 13.94
N LEU A 281 5.58 -21.70 14.20
CA LEU A 281 6.47 -21.66 15.38
C LEU A 281 7.48 -20.52 15.29
N PHE A 282 8.08 -20.31 14.12
CA PHE A 282 9.01 -19.21 13.85
C PHE A 282 8.33 -17.86 14.05
N THR A 283 7.14 -17.66 13.49
CA THR A 283 6.39 -16.40 13.61
C THR A 283 5.91 -16.14 15.03
N PHE A 284 5.55 -17.19 15.77
CA PHE A 284 5.29 -17.08 17.20
C PHE A 284 6.53 -16.56 17.93
N SER A 285 7.67 -17.23 17.78
CA SER A 285 8.95 -16.84 18.41
C SER A 285 9.39 -15.42 18.05
N LEU A 286 9.24 -15.03 16.78
CA LEU A 286 9.60 -13.70 16.26
C LEU A 286 8.92 -12.57 17.03
N LEU A 287 7.63 -12.72 17.36
CA LEU A 287 6.92 -11.70 18.13
C LEU A 287 7.45 -11.59 19.56
N TYR A 288 7.72 -12.71 20.24
CA TYR A 288 8.27 -12.70 21.60
C TYR A 288 9.67 -12.08 21.65
N PHE A 289 10.51 -12.37 20.64
CA PHE A 289 11.81 -11.73 20.50
C PHE A 289 11.66 -10.20 20.39
N VAL A 290 10.74 -9.72 19.56
CA VAL A 290 10.49 -8.27 19.40
C VAL A 290 9.95 -7.66 20.69
N GLN A 291 9.05 -8.36 21.39
CA GLN A 291 8.55 -7.93 22.69
C GLN A 291 9.68 -7.83 23.72
N TRP A 292 10.67 -8.72 23.68
CA TRP A 292 11.81 -8.66 24.57
C TRP A 292 12.70 -7.45 24.29
N VAL A 293 13.00 -7.18 23.02
CA VAL A 293 13.91 -6.10 22.60
C VAL A 293 13.29 -4.70 22.73
N THR A 294 11.96 -4.55 22.62
CA THR A 294 11.33 -3.22 22.45
C THR A 294 10.58 -2.74 23.71
N PRO A 295 11.04 -1.71 24.45
CA PRO A 295 10.33 -1.24 25.64
C PRO A 295 9.00 -0.55 25.27
N LEU A 296 7.92 -0.87 26.01
CA LEU A 296 6.55 -0.38 25.75
C LEU A 296 6.45 1.14 25.71
N VAL A 297 7.19 1.80 26.60
CA VAL A 297 7.24 3.27 26.72
C VAL A 297 7.76 3.91 25.44
N SER A 298 8.69 3.27 24.72
CA SER A 298 9.23 3.80 23.45
C SER A 298 8.22 3.80 22.31
N ILE A 299 7.15 3.01 22.42
CA ILE A 299 6.13 2.89 21.38
C ILE A 299 5.18 4.07 21.46
N PHE A 300 4.67 4.39 22.65
CA PHE A 300 3.68 5.45 22.86
C PHE A 300 4.29 6.79 23.29
N SER A 301 5.59 6.86 23.62
CA SER A 301 6.24 8.14 23.85
C SER A 301 6.30 8.91 22.53
N ILE A 302 5.39 9.86 22.36
CA ILE A 302 5.64 10.98 21.45
C ILE A 302 6.89 11.64 22.03
N LYS A 303 8.05 11.48 21.38
CA LYS A 303 9.22 12.32 21.64
C LYS A 303 8.80 13.75 21.29
N ASN A 304 8.12 14.41 22.22
CA ASN A 304 7.93 15.85 22.19
C ASN A 304 9.33 16.44 22.37
N LYS A 305 10.02 16.60 21.24
CA LYS A 305 11.27 17.37 21.12
C LYS A 305 11.03 18.87 21.30
N HIS A 306 9.81 19.27 21.66
CA HIS A 306 9.66 20.47 22.46
C HIS A 306 10.28 20.16 23.82
N LYS A 307 11.56 20.54 23.96
CA LYS A 307 11.99 21.19 25.19
C LYS A 307 10.90 22.21 25.47
N LEU A 308 9.90 21.84 26.28
CA LEU A 308 9.27 22.77 27.18
C LEU A 308 10.48 23.31 27.92
N LYS A 309 11.04 24.42 27.44
CA LYS A 309 11.82 25.28 28.31
C LYS A 309 10.86 25.44 29.48
N LYS A 310 11.18 24.79 30.60
CA LYS A 310 10.82 25.29 31.91
C LYS A 310 11.37 26.71 31.93
N LYS A 311 10.66 27.64 31.28
CA LYS A 311 10.61 28.99 31.76
C LYS A 311 10.02 28.77 33.14
N THR A 312 10.92 28.85 34.11
CA THR A 312 10.63 29.02 35.52
C THR A 312 9.22 29.54 35.68
N ALA A 313 8.33 28.66 36.16
CA ALA A 313 7.05 29.05 36.71
C ALA A 313 7.34 29.71 38.07
N SER A 314 8.06 30.82 38.02
CA SER A 314 8.24 31.74 39.13
C SER A 314 7.61 33.04 38.69
N THR A 315 6.54 33.40 39.39
CA THR A 315 5.90 34.73 39.35
C THR A 315 5.06 35.00 38.09
N ILE A 316 4.04 34.17 37.86
CA ILE A 316 2.80 34.72 37.28
C ILE A 316 1.91 35.03 38.48
N GLU A 317 1.88 36.31 38.82
CA GLU A 317 1.01 36.90 39.82
C GLU A 317 -0.42 36.41 39.64
N THR A 318 -0.95 35.74 40.66
CA THR A 318 -2.32 35.24 40.76
C THR A 318 -3.37 36.36 40.88
N THR A 319 -2.97 37.63 40.83
CA THR A 319 -3.86 38.80 40.99
C THR A 319 -4.65 39.17 39.75
N ASN A 320 -4.33 38.65 38.56
CA ASN A 320 -5.01 39.05 37.31
C ASN A 320 -5.95 38.00 36.69
N LEU A 321 -6.16 36.85 37.33
CA LEU A 321 -7.10 35.85 36.81
C LEU A 321 -8.56 36.16 37.15
N GLN A 322 -8.84 36.93 38.20
CA GLN A 322 -10.22 37.33 38.54
C GLN A 322 -10.72 38.53 37.73
N THR A 323 -9.84 39.45 37.32
CA THR A 323 -10.21 40.60 36.45
C THR A 323 -10.46 40.18 35.00
N ALA A 324 -9.90 39.06 34.55
CA ALA A 324 -10.09 38.54 33.19
C ALA A 324 -11.49 37.95 32.94
N TYR A 325 -12.24 37.56 33.97
CA TYR A 325 -13.59 37.01 33.81
C TYR A 325 -14.69 38.08 33.72
N GLN A 326 -14.41 39.34 34.05
CA GLN A 326 -15.43 40.40 34.11
C GLN A 326 -15.61 41.23 32.84
N THR A 327 -14.78 41.07 31.80
CA THR A 327 -14.85 41.92 30.59
C THR A 327 -15.11 41.17 29.27
N CYS A 328 -15.57 39.92 29.32
CA CYS A 328 -16.09 39.24 28.13
C CYS A 328 -17.51 39.74 27.76
N SER A 329 -17.62 41.02 27.43
CA SER A 329 -18.75 41.50 26.63
C SER A 329 -18.59 40.91 25.23
N LEU A 330 -19.45 39.95 24.87
CA LEU A 330 -19.56 39.44 23.51
C LEU A 330 -20.12 40.55 22.62
N GLN A 331 -19.25 41.46 22.17
CA GLN A 331 -19.59 42.38 21.11
C GLN A 331 -19.97 41.58 19.86
N PRO A 332 -21.03 41.98 19.12
CA PRO A 332 -21.40 41.32 17.88
C PRO A 332 -20.20 41.35 16.94
N LYS A 333 -19.73 40.15 16.56
CA LYS A 333 -18.60 39.93 15.66
C LYS A 333 -18.65 40.93 14.52
N LYS A 334 -17.77 41.94 14.55
CA LYS A 334 -17.36 42.67 13.34
C LYS A 334 -17.03 41.57 12.34
N LYS A 335 -17.68 41.55 11.17
CA LYS A 335 -17.29 40.65 10.07
C LYS A 335 -15.81 40.95 9.85
N ILE A 336 -14.94 40.06 10.33
CA ILE A 336 -13.54 40.09 9.96
C ILE A 336 -13.59 39.70 8.49
N GLU A 337 -13.54 40.70 7.61
CA GLU A 337 -13.18 40.48 6.22
C GLU A 337 -11.76 39.95 6.27
N ILE A 338 -11.65 38.63 6.29
CA ILE A 338 -10.38 37.94 6.10
C ILE A 338 -10.02 38.23 4.65
N SER A 339 -9.32 39.34 4.42
CA SER A 339 -8.64 39.56 3.15
C SER A 339 -7.64 38.42 3.01
N VAL A 340 -7.98 37.45 2.16
CA VAL A 340 -7.07 36.36 1.82
C VAL A 340 -5.92 37.00 1.06
N LYS A 341 -4.87 37.43 1.78
CA LYS A 341 -3.69 38.02 1.16
C LYS A 341 -3.15 37.01 0.17
N TYR A 342 -3.05 37.44 -1.08
CA TYR A 342 -2.44 36.68 -2.16
C TYR A 342 -0.99 36.40 -1.78
N VAL A 343 -0.66 35.13 -1.47
CA VAL A 343 0.72 34.74 -1.20
C VAL A 343 1.43 34.59 -2.53
N SER A 344 2.58 35.25 -2.70
CA SER A 344 3.37 35.13 -3.92
C SER A 344 3.84 33.68 -4.14
N SER A 345 3.89 33.26 -5.42
CA SER A 345 4.29 31.90 -5.81
C SER A 345 5.68 31.51 -5.27
N LEU A 346 6.61 32.46 -5.21
CA LEU A 346 7.96 32.26 -4.66
C LEU A 346 7.95 31.97 -3.16
N ARG A 347 7.10 32.67 -2.38
CA ARG A 347 6.98 32.42 -0.95
C ARG A 347 6.31 31.08 -0.68
N LEU A 348 5.30 30.72 -1.47
CA LEU A 348 4.69 29.39 -1.40
C LEU A 348 5.73 28.30 -1.65
N PHE A 349 6.52 28.44 -2.72
CA PHE A 349 7.62 27.53 -3.01
C PHE A 349 8.64 27.44 -1.87
N TYR A 350 9.08 28.58 -1.34
CA TYR A 350 10.01 28.63 -0.21
C TYR A 350 9.48 27.88 1.01
N TYR A 351 8.23 28.11 1.42
CA TYR A 351 7.63 27.40 2.54
C TYR A 351 7.41 25.91 2.24
N GLN A 352 7.06 25.56 0.99
CA GLN A 352 6.93 24.18 0.54
C GLN A 352 8.26 23.43 0.71
N ALA A 353 9.35 24.02 0.20
CA ALA A 353 10.70 23.47 0.28
C ALA A 353 11.18 23.39 1.73
N LEU A 354 10.97 24.45 2.53
CA LEU A 354 11.37 24.49 3.93
C LEU A 354 10.67 23.40 4.76
N LEU A 355 9.39 23.14 4.51
CA LEU A 355 8.65 22.06 5.17
C LEU A 355 9.26 20.68 4.84
N VAL A 356 9.54 20.43 3.56
CA VAL A 356 10.16 19.17 3.13
C VAL A 356 11.54 18.98 3.76
N ILE A 357 12.38 20.03 3.73
CA ILE A 357 13.72 20.09 4.36
C ILE A 357 13.67 19.75 5.85
N ARG A 358 12.71 20.31 6.57
CA ARG A 358 12.61 20.15 8.01
C ARG A 358 12.05 18.78 8.41
N GLU A 359 11.14 18.20 7.62
CA GLU A 359 10.52 16.92 7.94
C GLU A 359 11.42 15.71 7.65
N ARG A 360 12.21 15.74 6.56
CA ARG A 360 13.01 14.58 6.11
C ARG A 360 14.43 14.93 5.64
N PRO A 361 15.33 15.33 6.56
CA PRO A 361 16.68 15.75 6.20
C PRO A 361 17.49 14.64 5.51
N ILE A 362 17.31 13.38 5.93
CA ILE A 362 18.03 12.23 5.35
C ILE A 362 17.61 11.99 3.89
N ALA A 363 16.31 12.04 3.59
CA ALA A 363 15.82 11.82 2.24
C ALA A 363 16.37 12.88 1.27
N ILE A 364 16.45 14.13 1.73
CA ILE A 364 16.93 15.26 0.91
C ILE A 364 18.43 15.20 0.71
N PHE A 365 19.18 14.79 1.73
CA PHE A 365 20.61 14.52 1.56
C PHE A 365 20.86 13.46 0.48
N MET A 366 20.09 12.35 0.50
CA MET A 366 20.18 11.30 -0.51
C MET A 366 19.80 11.81 -1.91
N VAL A 367 18.71 12.58 -2.02
CA VAL A 367 18.28 13.22 -3.28
C VAL A 367 19.37 14.16 -3.82
N ALA A 368 19.99 14.97 -2.96
CA ALA A 368 21.07 15.87 -3.36
C ALA A 368 22.32 15.11 -3.85
N LEU A 369 22.67 13.99 -3.19
CA LEU A 369 23.78 13.15 -3.60
C LEU A 369 23.54 12.53 -5.00
N ILE A 370 22.33 12.03 -5.25
CA ILE A 370 21.96 11.50 -6.57
C ILE A 370 21.96 12.61 -7.61
N PHE A 371 21.41 13.79 -7.28
CA PHE A 371 21.41 14.94 -8.16
C PHE A 371 22.83 15.28 -8.63
N ILE A 372 23.81 15.36 -7.71
CA ILE A 372 25.22 15.58 -8.05
C ILE A 372 25.76 14.44 -8.93
N ALA A 373 25.48 13.20 -8.56
CA ALA A 373 25.96 12.03 -9.29
C ALA A 373 25.39 11.94 -10.73
N GLN A 374 24.17 12.46 -10.97
CA GLN A 374 23.59 12.61 -12.31
C GLN A 374 24.41 13.52 -13.21
N TRP A 375 25.19 14.47 -12.69
CA TRP A 375 26.03 15.36 -13.49
C TRP A 375 27.43 14.78 -13.76
N VAL A 376 27.98 13.99 -12.82
CA VAL A 376 29.38 13.53 -12.88
C VAL A 376 29.59 12.30 -13.78
N LEU A 377 28.64 11.36 -13.83
CA LEU A 377 28.88 10.03 -14.41
C LEU A 377 28.63 9.97 -15.92
N ILE A 378 29.66 9.76 -16.74
CA ILE A 378 29.53 9.75 -18.21
C ILE A 378 29.20 8.35 -18.77
N ARG A 379 29.55 7.27 -18.05
CA ARG A 379 29.41 5.89 -18.56
C ARG A 379 27.94 5.44 -18.63
N THR A 380 27.51 4.95 -19.79
CA THR A 380 26.12 4.59 -20.11
C THR A 380 25.49 3.58 -19.15
N LYS A 381 26.19 2.47 -18.83
CA LYS A 381 25.68 1.45 -17.87
C LYS A 381 25.45 2.00 -16.45
N PHE A 382 26.32 2.89 -15.98
CA PHE A 382 26.17 3.51 -14.66
C PHE A 382 25.02 4.51 -14.63
N ASN A 383 24.75 5.21 -15.74
CA ASN A 383 23.61 6.12 -15.85
C ASN A 383 22.27 5.38 -15.73
N GLU A 384 22.13 4.17 -16.28
CA GLU A 384 20.92 3.37 -16.12
C GLU A 384 20.67 2.98 -14.65
N GLN A 385 21.69 2.46 -13.95
CA GLN A 385 21.58 2.10 -12.54
C GLN A 385 21.29 3.32 -11.65
N LEU A 386 21.92 4.44 -11.98
CA LEU A 386 21.70 5.70 -11.27
C LEU A 386 20.29 6.24 -11.50
N LEU A 387 19.70 6.06 -12.68
CA LEU A 387 18.31 6.42 -12.96
C LEU A 387 17.32 5.58 -12.14
N ILE A 388 17.59 4.28 -11.98
CA ILE A 388 16.80 3.40 -11.10
C ILE A 388 16.83 3.93 -9.65
N LEU A 389 18.01 4.34 -9.16
CA LEU A 389 18.14 4.96 -7.84
C LEU A 389 17.47 6.34 -7.77
N ALA A 390 17.57 7.13 -8.84
CA ALA A 390 17.01 8.47 -8.92
C ALA A 390 15.49 8.49 -8.87
N THR A 391 14.85 7.40 -9.29
CA THR A 391 13.38 7.25 -9.28
C THR A 391 12.84 6.63 -7.99
N ILE A 392 13.63 5.81 -7.28
CA ILE A 392 13.17 5.16 -6.04
C ILE A 392 13.35 6.04 -4.79
N ILE A 393 14.46 6.77 -4.68
CA ILE A 393 14.79 7.52 -3.45
C ILE A 393 13.80 8.68 -3.18
N PRO A 394 13.33 9.42 -4.19
CA PRO A 394 12.34 10.48 -4.01
C PRO A 394 10.92 10.04 -3.61
N ILE A 395 10.59 8.75 -3.66
CA ILE A 395 9.22 8.25 -3.41
C ILE A 395 8.64 8.81 -2.12
N SER A 396 9.47 8.90 -1.08
CA SER A 396 9.06 9.41 0.22
C SER A 396 8.61 10.87 0.24
N ILE A 397 9.12 11.67 -0.70
CA ILE A 397 8.79 13.09 -0.91
C ILE A 397 7.60 13.18 -1.87
N TRP A 398 7.62 12.42 -2.97
CA TRP A 398 6.51 12.35 -3.92
C TRP A 398 5.20 11.94 -3.27
N ALA A 399 5.23 10.96 -2.37
CA ALA A 399 4.06 10.49 -1.65
C ALA A 399 3.36 11.58 -0.81
N GLN A 400 4.03 12.70 -0.50
CA GLN A 400 3.48 13.80 0.28
C GLN A 400 2.96 14.97 -0.58
N ILE A 401 3.12 14.89 -1.90
CA ILE A 401 2.65 15.94 -2.81
C ILE A 401 1.13 16.04 -2.72
N GLY A 402 0.61 17.22 -2.36
CA GLY A 402 -0.83 17.46 -2.19
C GLY A 402 -1.43 16.94 -0.88
N PHE A 403 -0.66 16.25 -0.03
CA PHE A 403 -1.09 15.82 1.30
C PHE A 403 0.00 16.05 2.34
N LYS A 404 -0.14 17.10 3.15
CA LYS A 404 0.71 17.29 4.33
C LYS A 404 -0.12 17.10 5.60
N LYS A 405 0.33 16.23 6.51
CA LYS A 405 -0.40 15.93 7.76
C LYS A 405 -0.62 17.16 8.65
N ALA A 406 0.28 18.13 8.63
CA ALA A 406 0.11 19.42 9.30
C ALA A 406 -1.03 20.27 8.69
N GLU A 407 -1.42 20.00 7.44
CA GLU A 407 -2.54 20.65 6.77
C GLU A 407 -3.90 20.18 7.28
N ASP A 408 -4.05 18.99 7.87
CA ASP A 408 -5.37 18.61 8.42
C ASP A 408 -5.77 19.50 9.61
N TYR A 409 -4.81 19.93 10.42
CA TYR A 409 -5.04 20.98 11.42
C TYR A 409 -5.25 22.35 10.75
N LEU A 410 -4.44 22.73 9.75
CA LEU A 410 -4.56 24.06 9.09
C LEU A 410 -5.81 24.20 8.19
N LYS A 411 -6.37 23.10 7.65
CA LYS A 411 -7.61 23.05 6.87
C LYS A 411 -8.84 23.40 7.72
N THR A 412 -8.72 23.32 9.05
CA THR A 412 -9.75 23.78 10.00
C THR A 412 -9.69 25.29 10.24
N THR A 413 -8.55 25.93 9.96
CA THR A 413 -8.41 27.40 9.99
C THR A 413 -9.01 28.04 8.74
N LEU A 414 -9.76 29.13 8.94
CA LEU A 414 -10.42 29.92 7.88
C LEU A 414 -9.44 30.57 6.87
N ALA A 415 -8.14 30.57 7.17
CA ALA A 415 -7.12 31.27 6.41
C ALA A 415 -6.41 30.43 5.33
N TYR A 416 -6.68 29.11 5.22
CA TYR A 416 -6.03 28.29 4.20
C TYR A 416 -6.85 28.28 2.90
N PRO A 417 -6.32 28.81 1.78
CA PRO A 417 -7.02 28.74 0.49
C PRO A 417 -7.12 27.27 0.05
N LYS A 418 -8.34 26.72 0.08
CA LYS A 418 -8.66 25.30 -0.16
C LYS A 418 -8.68 24.90 -1.64
N TYR A 419 -7.64 25.22 -2.43
CA TYR A 419 -7.72 25.05 -3.88
C TYR A 419 -6.63 24.14 -4.44
N PHE A 420 -7.06 23.24 -5.35
CA PHE A 420 -6.21 22.75 -6.41
C PHE A 420 -5.62 23.98 -7.09
N SER A 421 -4.32 24.19 -6.94
CA SER A 421 -3.66 25.29 -7.63
C SER A 421 -2.73 24.68 -8.64
N TRP A 422 -3.06 24.92 -9.92
CA TRP A 422 -2.15 24.69 -11.04
C TRP A 422 -0.75 25.26 -10.75
N ARG A 423 -0.68 26.35 -9.98
CA ARG A 423 0.56 26.94 -9.48
C ARG A 423 1.38 25.98 -8.61
N LEU A 424 0.78 25.29 -7.65
CA LEU A 424 1.53 24.31 -6.83
C LEU A 424 2.00 23.13 -7.67
N LEU A 425 1.16 22.62 -8.58
CA LEU A 425 1.54 21.52 -9.46
C LEU A 425 2.72 21.91 -10.36
N LEU A 426 2.68 23.11 -10.96
CA LEU A 426 3.77 23.63 -11.79
C LEU A 426 5.06 23.84 -10.99
N ILE A 427 4.95 24.37 -9.77
CA ILE A 427 6.12 24.54 -8.89
C ILE A 427 6.75 23.18 -8.55
N GLU A 428 5.95 22.20 -8.15
CA GLU A 428 6.44 20.85 -7.86
C GLU A 428 7.09 20.23 -9.11
N TRP A 429 6.47 20.38 -10.28
CA TRP A 429 7.05 19.91 -11.54
C TRP A 429 8.41 20.54 -11.84
N LEU A 430 8.55 21.86 -11.69
CA LEU A 430 9.82 22.56 -11.92
C LEU A 430 10.94 22.07 -10.98
N VAL A 431 10.61 21.72 -9.73
CA VAL A 431 11.57 21.14 -8.79
C VAL A 431 12.07 19.78 -9.29
N TRP A 432 11.16 18.94 -9.79
CA TRP A 432 11.53 17.61 -10.27
C TRP A 432 12.22 17.65 -11.64
N LEU A 433 11.90 18.63 -12.49
CA LEU A 433 12.69 18.93 -13.67
C LEU A 433 14.13 19.34 -13.31
N LEU A 434 14.29 20.20 -12.30
CA LEU A 434 15.62 20.56 -11.80
C LEU A 434 16.37 19.33 -11.30
N TYR A 435 15.71 18.47 -10.51
CA TYR A 435 16.31 17.23 -10.01
C TYR A 435 16.76 16.27 -11.12
N PHE A 436 16.03 16.17 -12.23
CA PHE A 436 16.41 15.34 -13.39
C PHE A 436 17.26 16.07 -14.43
N SER A 437 17.67 17.32 -14.19
CA SER A 437 18.38 18.15 -15.17
C SER A 437 19.66 17.51 -15.70
N GLY A 438 20.42 16.79 -14.87
CA GLY A 438 21.63 16.09 -15.32
C GLY A 438 21.33 15.04 -16.39
N THR A 439 20.23 14.29 -16.24
CA THR A 439 19.79 13.32 -17.26
C THR A 439 19.25 14.00 -18.52
N ILE A 440 18.55 15.13 -18.36
CA ILE A 440 18.00 15.92 -19.49
C ILE A 440 19.14 16.51 -20.32
N VAL A 441 20.12 17.14 -19.69
CA VAL A 441 21.29 17.75 -20.37
C VAL A 441 22.09 16.68 -21.11
N LYS A 442 22.31 15.50 -20.51
CA LYS A 442 22.95 14.38 -21.21
C LYS A 442 22.15 13.90 -22.42
N SER A 443 20.83 13.81 -22.32
CA SER A 443 19.97 13.44 -23.45
C SER A 443 20.03 14.48 -24.58
N LEU A 444 20.13 15.77 -24.23
CA LEU A 444 20.35 16.86 -25.19
C LEU A 444 21.71 16.75 -25.89
N MET A 445 22.78 16.48 -25.12
CA MET A 445 24.14 16.27 -25.68
C MET A 445 24.19 15.08 -26.64
N LEU A 446 23.34 14.07 -26.43
CA LEU A 446 23.19 12.91 -27.31
C LEU A 446 22.19 13.14 -28.47
N HIS A 447 21.74 14.38 -28.68
CA HIS A 447 20.73 14.77 -29.68
C HIS A 447 19.41 13.99 -29.60
N ASN A 448 19.09 13.42 -28.44
CA ASN A 448 17.88 12.64 -28.23
C ASN A 448 16.79 13.49 -27.59
N LEU A 449 16.03 14.20 -28.42
CA LEU A 449 14.89 15.03 -28.01
C LEU A 449 13.74 14.20 -27.43
N THR A 450 13.54 12.97 -27.91
CA THR A 450 12.50 12.08 -27.39
C THR A 450 12.76 11.69 -25.94
N GLY A 451 14.02 11.41 -25.57
CA GLY A 451 14.41 11.11 -24.19
C GLY A 451 14.19 12.28 -23.24
N VAL A 452 14.46 13.51 -23.70
CA VAL A 452 14.16 14.75 -22.94
C VAL A 452 12.66 14.86 -22.66
N GLY A 453 11.83 14.64 -23.68
CA GLY A 453 10.38 14.63 -23.54
C GLY A 453 9.91 13.58 -22.53
N ILE A 454 10.46 12.35 -22.60
CA ILE A 454 10.07 11.23 -21.74
C ILE A 454 10.35 11.56 -20.29
N VAL A 455 11.56 12.01 -19.95
CA VAL A 455 11.93 12.36 -18.56
C VAL A 455 11.08 13.53 -18.05
N SER A 456 10.89 14.55 -18.88
CA SER A 456 10.13 15.76 -18.50
C SER A 456 8.66 15.44 -18.22
N ILE A 457 8.01 14.69 -19.10
CA ILE A 457 6.60 14.32 -18.95
C ILE A 457 6.44 13.24 -17.87
N SER A 458 7.39 12.32 -17.71
CA SER A 458 7.38 11.34 -16.61
C SER A 458 7.39 12.03 -15.25
N SER A 459 8.23 13.06 -15.07
CA SER A 459 8.24 13.82 -13.81
C SER A 459 6.91 14.51 -13.52
N LEU A 460 6.27 15.08 -14.56
CA LEU A 460 4.95 15.71 -14.46
C LEU A 460 3.84 14.71 -14.14
N LEU A 461 3.89 13.54 -14.77
CA LEU A 461 2.97 12.42 -14.53
C LEU A 461 3.06 11.97 -13.08
N VAL A 462 4.27 11.76 -12.55
CA VAL A 462 4.46 11.31 -11.16
C VAL A 462 3.91 12.33 -10.16
N VAL A 463 4.17 13.63 -10.36
CA VAL A 463 3.61 14.69 -9.52
C VAL A 463 2.08 14.70 -9.56
N SER A 464 1.50 14.56 -10.75
CA SER A 464 0.04 14.56 -10.93
C SER A 464 -0.60 13.30 -10.35
N PHE A 465 0.06 12.16 -10.49
CA PHE A 465 -0.36 10.88 -9.93
C PHE A 465 -0.33 10.91 -8.40
N ALA A 466 0.75 11.43 -7.81
CA ALA A 466 0.85 11.61 -6.37
C ALA A 466 -0.27 12.50 -5.83
N TYR A 467 -0.49 13.65 -6.48
CA TYR A 467 -1.56 14.57 -6.09
C TYR A 467 -2.94 13.91 -6.18
N ALA A 468 -3.25 13.24 -7.29
CA ALA A 468 -4.54 12.58 -7.51
C ALA A 468 -4.81 11.45 -6.52
N SER A 469 -3.79 10.62 -6.24
CA SER A 469 -3.89 9.55 -5.26
C SER A 469 -4.14 10.10 -3.86
N ASN A 470 -3.41 11.15 -3.49
CA ASN A 470 -3.55 11.81 -2.20
C ASN A 470 -4.87 12.57 -2.03
N SER A 471 -5.43 13.14 -3.10
CA SER A 471 -6.72 13.82 -3.05
C SER A 471 -7.89 12.85 -2.93
N ILE A 472 -7.79 11.65 -3.52
CA ILE A 472 -8.82 10.60 -3.46
C ILE A 472 -8.80 9.87 -2.12
N PHE A 473 -7.61 9.43 -1.67
CA PHE A 473 -7.49 8.53 -0.53
C PHE A 473 -7.11 9.22 0.79
N HIS A 474 -6.73 10.51 0.73
CA HIS A 474 -6.26 11.27 1.90
C HIS A 474 -5.15 10.55 2.68
N ASN A 475 -4.26 9.86 1.96
CA ASN A 475 -3.19 9.05 2.53
C ASN A 475 -2.06 8.88 1.50
N GLU A 476 -0.82 8.90 1.97
CA GLU A 476 0.40 8.74 1.16
C GLU A 476 0.55 7.31 0.58
N LEU A 477 -0.08 6.32 1.24
CA LEU A 477 0.17 4.89 1.01
C LEU A 477 -0.28 4.35 -0.36
N PRO A 478 -1.45 4.70 -0.91
CA PRO A 478 -1.87 4.19 -2.22
C PRO A 478 -0.93 4.61 -3.34
N PHE A 479 -0.41 5.85 -3.31
CA PHE A 479 0.63 6.29 -4.24
C PHE A 479 1.89 5.44 -4.10
N GLU A 480 2.40 5.26 -2.88
CA GLU A 480 3.63 4.50 -2.66
C GLU A 480 3.53 3.07 -3.21
N ILE A 481 2.43 2.36 -2.93
CA ILE A 481 2.23 0.98 -3.39
C ILE A 481 2.15 0.93 -4.92
N LEU A 482 1.25 1.72 -5.51
CA LEU A 482 1.03 1.69 -6.96
C LEU A 482 2.28 2.13 -7.74
N PHE A 483 2.98 3.15 -7.25
CA PHE A 483 4.23 3.60 -7.87
C PHE A 483 5.32 2.52 -7.77
N LEU A 484 5.43 1.80 -6.65
CA LEU A 484 6.40 0.70 -6.53
C LEU A 484 6.12 -0.44 -7.52
N PHE A 485 4.87 -0.79 -7.76
CA PHE A 485 4.50 -1.76 -8.80
C PHE A 485 4.91 -1.30 -10.20
N VAL A 486 4.58 -0.05 -10.55
CA VAL A 486 4.97 0.53 -11.85
C VAL A 486 6.49 0.60 -11.97
N TRP A 487 7.17 1.06 -10.93
CA TRP A 487 8.63 1.13 -10.87
C TRP A 487 9.27 -0.24 -11.08
N TYR A 488 8.73 -1.29 -10.47
CA TYR A 488 9.29 -2.62 -10.63
C TYR A 488 9.11 -3.18 -12.05
N ILE A 489 7.89 -3.14 -12.58
CA ILE A 489 7.57 -3.71 -13.90
C ILE A 489 8.27 -2.93 -15.01
N ASP A 490 8.18 -1.60 -14.97
CA ASP A 490 8.60 -0.77 -16.09
C ASP A 490 10.06 -0.33 -15.99
N ILE A 491 10.51 0.13 -14.81
CA ILE A 491 11.87 0.66 -14.63
C ILE A 491 12.86 -0.47 -14.34
N PHE A 492 12.55 -1.36 -13.39
CA PHE A 492 13.49 -2.39 -12.94
C PHE A 492 13.54 -3.60 -13.89
N GLN A 493 12.38 -4.18 -14.23
CA GLN A 493 12.31 -5.32 -15.17
C GLN A 493 12.45 -4.91 -16.64
N LYS A 494 12.37 -3.60 -16.96
CA LYS A 494 12.44 -3.07 -18.33
C LYS A 494 11.38 -3.69 -19.26
N ALA A 495 10.18 -4.01 -18.75
CA ALA A 495 9.11 -4.66 -19.51
C ALA A 495 8.51 -3.79 -20.64
N LYS A 496 9.09 -2.61 -20.92
CA LYS A 496 8.68 -1.63 -21.95
C LYS A 496 7.17 -1.34 -21.95
N PHE A 497 6.53 -1.37 -20.78
CA PHE A 497 5.09 -1.18 -20.67
C PHE A 497 4.73 0.29 -20.93
N ILE A 498 5.43 1.20 -20.25
CA ILE A 498 5.26 2.66 -20.39
C ILE A 498 6.60 3.34 -20.78
N ASN A 499 7.75 2.72 -20.49
CA ASN A 499 9.10 3.32 -20.62
C ASN A 499 9.27 4.59 -19.77
N LEU A 500 8.71 4.60 -18.57
CA LEU A 500 8.80 5.67 -17.58
C LEU A 500 10.27 6.00 -17.30
N PHE A 501 10.62 7.28 -17.40
CA PHE A 501 11.98 7.82 -17.21
C PHE A 501 13.09 7.28 -18.11
N ASN A 502 12.87 6.31 -19.01
CA ASN A 502 13.95 5.77 -19.85
C ASN A 502 14.33 6.76 -20.97
N PRO A 503 15.52 7.40 -20.92
CA PRO A 503 15.89 8.39 -21.92
C PRO A 503 16.34 7.73 -23.23
N TYR A 504 16.64 6.43 -23.24
CA TYR A 504 17.24 5.73 -24.39
C TYR A 504 16.20 5.23 -25.40
N THR A 505 14.92 5.33 -25.10
CA THR A 505 13.84 4.90 -26.01
C THR A 505 13.44 6.02 -26.96
N GLN A 506 13.55 5.79 -28.27
CA GLN A 506 13.09 6.70 -29.32
C GLN A 506 11.62 6.46 -29.72
N SER A 507 10.76 6.09 -28.77
CA SER A 507 9.37 5.72 -29.06
C SER A 507 8.41 6.88 -28.81
N MET A 508 7.88 7.50 -29.88
CA MET A 508 6.81 8.50 -29.78
C MET A 508 5.54 7.97 -29.11
N ARG A 509 5.28 6.66 -29.21
CA ARG A 509 4.16 6.00 -28.52
C ARG A 509 4.23 6.16 -27.01
N ALA A 510 5.41 5.98 -26.40
CA ALA A 510 5.58 6.13 -24.96
C ALA A 510 5.25 7.56 -24.49
N LEU A 511 5.70 8.57 -25.25
CA LEU A 511 5.38 9.97 -24.97
C LEU A 511 3.87 10.24 -24.97
N ILE A 512 3.14 9.69 -25.94
CA ILE A 512 1.68 9.84 -26.03
C ILE A 512 1.00 9.19 -24.83
N PHE A 513 1.38 7.96 -24.46
CA PHE A 513 0.84 7.29 -23.28
C PHE A 513 1.08 8.07 -21.99
N LEU A 514 2.28 8.65 -21.83
CA LEU A 514 2.62 9.50 -20.69
C LEU A 514 1.78 10.78 -20.64
N LEU A 515 1.54 11.42 -21.79
CA LEU A 515 0.68 12.62 -21.87
C LEU A 515 -0.77 12.30 -21.53
N ILE A 516 -1.31 11.19 -22.04
CA ILE A 516 -2.68 10.74 -21.74
C ILE A 516 -2.80 10.43 -20.25
N GLY A 517 -1.84 9.70 -19.67
CA GLY A 517 -1.81 9.39 -18.25
C GLY A 517 -1.75 10.64 -17.38
N TRP A 518 -0.93 11.62 -17.77
CA TRP A 518 -0.86 12.92 -17.11
C TRP A 518 -2.21 13.66 -17.12
N ILE A 519 -2.84 13.78 -18.30
CA ILE A 519 -4.16 14.42 -18.44
C ILE A 519 -5.20 13.69 -17.57
N GLY A 520 -5.21 12.35 -17.59
CA GLY A 520 -6.10 11.55 -16.76
C GLY A 520 -5.95 11.83 -15.26
N PHE A 521 -4.72 11.80 -14.74
CA PHE A 521 -4.47 12.04 -13.31
C PHE A 521 -4.75 13.49 -12.89
N THR A 522 -4.47 14.48 -13.74
CA THR A 522 -4.81 15.88 -13.43
C THR A 522 -6.32 16.08 -13.35
N ILE A 523 -7.09 15.54 -14.29
CA ILE A 523 -8.56 15.58 -14.28
C ILE A 523 -9.10 14.89 -13.02
N LEU A 524 -8.61 13.69 -12.68
CA LEU A 524 -8.99 12.97 -11.46
C LEU A 524 -8.67 13.78 -10.19
N GLY A 525 -7.50 14.42 -10.13
CA GLY A 525 -7.10 15.30 -9.03
C GLY A 525 -8.02 16.51 -8.87
N ILE A 526 -8.48 17.10 -9.98
CA ILE A 526 -9.42 18.23 -9.97
C ILE A 526 -10.80 17.80 -9.51
N ILE A 527 -11.34 16.71 -10.08
CA ILE A 527 -12.69 16.19 -9.76
C ILE A 527 -12.77 15.78 -8.29
N SER A 528 -11.79 15.01 -7.81
CA SER A 528 -11.75 14.57 -6.40
C SER A 528 -11.72 15.75 -5.43
N ASN A 529 -10.91 16.77 -5.71
CA ASN A 529 -10.86 17.96 -4.87
C ASN A 529 -12.20 18.73 -4.88
N TYR A 530 -12.87 18.81 -6.03
CA TYR A 530 -14.20 19.42 -6.14
C TYR A 530 -15.27 18.68 -5.31
N LEU A 531 -15.27 17.34 -5.34
CA LEU A 531 -16.19 16.50 -4.55
C LEU A 531 -15.97 16.62 -3.04
N VAL A 532 -14.71 16.76 -2.60
CA VAL A 532 -14.39 17.03 -1.19
C VAL A 532 -14.90 18.42 -0.77
N ILE A 533 -14.86 19.41 -1.66
CA ILE A 533 -15.39 20.74 -1.40
C ILE A 533 -16.93 20.73 -1.30
N SER A 534 -17.63 20.02 -2.19
CA SER A 534 -19.09 19.96 -2.16
C SER A 534 -19.62 19.26 -0.90
N SER A 535 -18.99 18.16 -0.49
CA SER A 535 -19.37 17.42 0.73
C SER A 535 -19.16 18.24 2.02
N THR A 536 -18.07 19.02 2.11
CA THR A 536 -17.81 19.88 3.27
C THR A 536 -18.72 21.11 3.35
N LYS A 537 -19.18 21.64 2.20
CA LYS A 537 -20.22 22.69 2.17
C LYS A 537 -21.56 22.17 2.71
N ASN A 538 -21.95 20.95 2.35
CA ASN A 538 -23.16 20.30 2.87
C ASN A 538 -23.06 19.96 4.37
N PHE A 539 -21.87 19.65 4.89
CA PHE A 539 -21.68 19.45 6.34
C PHE A 539 -21.85 20.75 7.14
N ARG A 540 -21.55 21.92 6.54
CA ARG A 540 -21.74 23.24 7.18
C ARG A 540 -23.19 23.73 7.17
N SER A 541 -24.05 23.19 6.30
CA SER A 541 -25.49 23.49 6.31
C SER A 541 -26.29 22.65 7.31
N ILE A 542 -25.70 21.60 7.88
CA ILE A 542 -26.26 20.87 9.03
C ILE A 542 -26.17 21.80 10.26
N GLN A 543 -27.26 22.50 10.55
CA GLN A 543 -27.42 23.28 11.77
C GLN A 543 -27.18 22.39 12.99
N LEU A 544 -26.05 22.56 13.68
CA LEU A 544 -25.79 21.93 14.96
C LEU A 544 -26.99 22.17 15.90
N PRO A 545 -27.65 21.13 16.44
CA PRO A 545 -28.93 21.28 17.18
C PRO A 545 -28.82 22.16 18.44
N TRP A 546 -27.61 22.40 18.94
CA TRP A 546 -27.36 23.29 20.08
C TRP A 546 -27.54 24.78 19.73
N LYS A 547 -27.42 25.15 18.44
CA LYS A 547 -27.66 26.53 17.97
C LYS A 547 -29.13 26.94 18.13
N ASN A 548 -30.06 25.96 18.08
CA ASN A 548 -31.49 26.19 18.29
C ASN A 548 -31.87 26.20 19.78
N LYS A 549 -31.15 25.46 20.64
CA LYS A 549 -31.34 25.51 22.11
C LYS A 549 -30.93 26.85 22.72
N LEU A 550 -29.88 27.50 22.20
CA LEU A 550 -29.47 28.84 22.66
C LEU A 550 -30.40 29.97 22.19
N LYS A 551 -31.09 29.80 21.05
CA LYS A 551 -32.12 30.76 20.61
C LYS A 551 -33.39 30.68 21.44
N LYS A 552 -33.79 29.49 21.92
CA LYS A 552 -35.00 29.34 22.74
C LYS A 552 -34.86 29.85 24.19
N LYS A 553 -33.63 30.02 24.71
CA LYS A 553 -33.40 30.52 26.09
C LYS A 553 -33.28 32.04 26.21
N LYS A 554 -33.39 32.79 25.11
CA LYS A 554 -33.34 34.27 25.09
C LYS A 554 -34.70 34.94 24.83
N LEU A 555 -35.79 34.18 24.89
CA LEU A 555 -37.16 34.67 24.72
C LEU A 555 -38.05 34.10 25.82
N SER A 556 -37.89 34.65 27.02
CA SER A 556 -38.97 34.79 28.01
C SER A 556 -38.64 36.06 28.81
N PRO A 557 -39.57 37.02 28.88
CA PRO A 557 -39.35 38.31 29.54
C PRO A 557 -39.02 38.19 31.02
#